data_AF-A0A517VLZ3-F1
#
_entry.id   AF-A0A517VLZ3-F1
#
_cell.length_a   1.000
_cell.length_b   1.000
_cell.length_c   1.000
_cell.angle_alpha   90.00
_cell.angle_beta   90.00
_cell.angle_gamma   90.00
#
_symmetry.space_group_name_H-M   'P 1'
#
loop_
_entity.id
_entity.type
_entity.pdbx_description
1 polymer ?
#
loop_
_entity_poly.entity_id
_entity_poly.type
_entity_poly.pdbx_seq_one_letter_code
_entity_poly.pdbx_strand_id
1 'polypeptide(L)'
;MTSVKTKSVPVWHLTLLLLLCTTGVACQSEQNASASKSLQKLQIEGPTMGTSYHITVCSDTADVVDKQQIQQDVDQLLKTVNQQMSTYIKTSELSQFNQATADEWLPVSAALVQVVNAGLKLSEDSDGAFDMTVGPLVNLWHFGPDPGKRTIPEKSQIEAARKSVGYHHIQTQHQPPTLKKTIPDVYLDLSAIAKGYAVDEVGEYLESKSIENYLVEIGGEMRSRGINQQGQPWKVGIEKPISEQRVVQHVFPLDNLSMATSGNYRNFFEVDGVSYSHTIDPRTGQPVKHALASVTVVGENCMNCDALATCLMVLGGEEGYNWCAERKIAAYFIVKTETGFRERYSPQWQHIFGEVNEK
;
A
#
# COMPACT_ATOMS: atom_id res chain seq x y z
N MET A 1 40.54 -63.49 -68.21
CA MET A 1 41.54 -63.08 -69.23
C MET A 1 40.89 -62.04 -70.14
N THR A 2 41.56 -60.89 -70.31
CA THR A 2 41.48 -59.91 -71.42
C THR A 2 40.09 -59.34 -71.79
N SER A 3 39.69 -58.13 -71.35
CA SER A 3 40.11 -56.78 -71.81
C SER A 3 40.03 -56.58 -73.32
N VAL A 4 39.09 -55.74 -73.80
CA VAL A 4 39.35 -54.70 -74.83
C VAL A 4 38.42 -53.51 -74.60
N LYS A 5 39.04 -52.32 -74.45
CA LYS A 5 38.44 -50.97 -74.50
C LYS A 5 38.19 -50.56 -75.95
N THR A 6 37.22 -49.68 -76.20
CA THR A 6 37.41 -48.56 -77.14
C THR A 6 36.51 -47.38 -76.78
N LYS A 7 37.10 -46.18 -76.83
CA LYS A 7 36.49 -44.86 -76.67
C LYS A 7 35.98 -44.37 -78.03
N SER A 8 34.95 -43.52 -78.05
CA SER A 8 34.98 -42.22 -78.77
C SER A 8 33.68 -41.42 -78.57
N VAL A 9 33.88 -40.10 -78.46
CA VAL A 9 32.89 -39.01 -78.41
C VAL A 9 32.41 -38.72 -79.84
N PRO A 10 31.17 -38.24 -80.08
CA PRO A 10 31.07 -36.86 -80.59
C PRO A 10 29.77 -36.07 -80.28
N VAL A 11 29.96 -34.73 -80.28
CA VAL A 11 29.15 -33.70 -80.98
C VAL A 11 27.84 -33.18 -80.36
N TRP A 12 27.99 -31.96 -79.83
CA TRP A 12 27.13 -30.78 -79.85
C TRP A 12 25.93 -30.79 -80.80
N HIS A 13 24.72 -30.67 -80.24
CA HIS A 13 23.59 -30.02 -80.89
C HIS A 13 23.02 -28.91 -80.01
N LEU A 14 23.12 -27.69 -80.54
CA LEU A 14 22.35 -26.51 -80.15
C LEU A 14 20.86 -26.86 -80.15
N THR A 15 20.16 -26.52 -79.09
CA THR A 15 18.73 -26.23 -79.20
C THR A 15 18.39 -25.04 -78.30
N LEU A 16 18.07 -23.95 -78.97
CA LEU A 16 17.50 -22.72 -78.45
C LEU A 16 16.26 -23.05 -77.61
N LEU A 17 16.22 -22.58 -76.36
CA LEU A 17 14.97 -22.37 -75.64
C LEU A 17 15.07 -21.01 -74.95
N LEU A 18 14.42 -20.02 -75.58
CA LEU A 18 14.00 -18.79 -74.94
C LEU A 18 13.13 -19.14 -73.72
N LEU A 19 13.41 -18.57 -72.55
CA LEU A 19 12.36 -18.08 -71.66
C LEU A 19 12.94 -17.17 -70.56
N LEU A 20 12.69 -15.88 -70.77
CA LEU A 20 12.51 -14.78 -69.81
C LEU A 20 13.31 -14.79 -68.50
N CYS A 21 14.32 -13.91 -68.46
CA CYS A 21 14.73 -13.22 -67.24
C CYS A 21 13.56 -12.37 -66.70
N THR A 22 12.93 -12.82 -65.62
CA THR A 22 12.25 -11.90 -64.70
C THR A 22 13.12 -11.76 -63.46
N THR A 23 13.83 -10.63 -63.38
CA THR A 23 14.43 -10.14 -62.14
C THR A 23 13.32 -9.82 -61.15
N GLY A 24 12.89 -10.81 -60.39
CA GLY A 24 12.10 -10.62 -59.19
C GLY A 24 13.03 -10.12 -58.09
N VAL A 25 13.13 -8.80 -57.95
CA VAL A 25 13.54 -8.20 -56.67
C VAL A 25 12.44 -8.58 -55.68
N ALA A 26 12.65 -9.68 -54.96
CA ALA A 26 11.87 -10.00 -53.78
C ALA A 26 12.23 -8.94 -52.73
N CYS A 27 11.49 -7.83 -52.77
CA CYS A 27 11.40 -6.89 -51.67
C CYS A 27 10.78 -7.69 -50.52
N GLN A 28 11.63 -8.32 -49.70
CA GLN A 28 11.23 -8.75 -48.37
C GLN A 28 10.85 -7.48 -47.64
N SER A 29 9.54 -7.19 -47.62
CA SER A 29 8.99 -6.31 -46.62
C SER A 29 9.35 -6.95 -45.28
N GLU A 30 10.38 -6.43 -44.64
CA GLU A 30 10.58 -6.56 -43.20
C GLU A 30 9.32 -5.99 -42.56
N GLN A 31 8.34 -6.86 -42.35
CA GLN A 31 7.34 -6.67 -41.33
C GLN A 31 8.14 -6.64 -40.02
N ASN A 32 8.50 -5.43 -39.60
CA ASN A 32 8.75 -5.10 -38.20
C ASN A 32 7.44 -5.34 -37.45
N ALA A 33 7.09 -6.62 -37.28
CA ALA A 33 6.36 -7.06 -36.13
C ALA A 33 7.29 -6.77 -34.96
N SER A 34 7.13 -5.59 -34.36
CA SER A 34 7.48 -5.37 -32.97
C SER A 34 6.73 -6.45 -32.20
N ALA A 35 7.36 -7.61 -32.04
CA ALA A 35 6.98 -8.57 -31.04
C ALA A 35 7.22 -7.83 -29.73
N SER A 36 6.17 -7.21 -29.20
CA SER A 36 6.14 -6.67 -27.85
C SER A 36 6.66 -7.77 -26.95
N LYS A 37 7.92 -7.66 -26.51
CA LYS A 37 8.56 -8.61 -25.63
C LYS A 37 7.71 -8.58 -24.35
N SER A 38 6.87 -9.59 -24.15
CA SER A 38 6.05 -9.67 -22.95
C SER A 38 7.02 -9.84 -21.78
N LEU A 39 7.02 -8.88 -20.85
CA LEU A 39 7.84 -8.99 -19.64
C LEU A 39 7.52 -10.31 -18.94
N GLN A 40 8.48 -10.86 -18.21
CA GLN A 40 8.26 -12.03 -17.37
C GLN A 40 7.83 -11.57 -15.98
N LYS A 41 6.77 -12.17 -15.48
CA LYS A 41 6.19 -11.85 -14.17
C LYS A 41 6.79 -12.76 -13.10
N LEU A 42 7.36 -12.15 -12.07
CA LEU A 42 7.81 -12.80 -10.86
C LEU A 42 6.87 -12.44 -9.70
N GLN A 43 6.50 -13.42 -8.89
CA GLN A 43 5.68 -13.20 -7.69
C GLN A 43 6.39 -13.73 -6.44
N ILE A 44 6.38 -12.90 -5.39
CA ILE A 44 6.96 -13.17 -4.08
C ILE A 44 5.90 -12.87 -3.04
N GLU A 45 5.77 -13.73 -2.05
CA GLU A 45 4.79 -13.57 -0.98
C GLU A 45 5.33 -14.16 0.32
N GLY A 46 4.84 -13.64 1.44
CA GLY A 46 5.20 -14.11 2.77
C GLY A 46 4.39 -13.42 3.87
N PRO A 47 4.48 -13.91 5.11
CA PRO A 47 3.78 -13.30 6.25
C PRO A 47 4.55 -12.10 6.82
N THR A 48 3.83 -11.08 7.28
CA THR A 48 4.40 -9.96 8.05
C THR A 48 3.30 -9.20 8.79
N MET A 49 3.59 -8.56 9.92
CA MET A 49 2.67 -7.60 10.59
C MET A 49 1.25 -8.14 10.86
N GLY A 50 1.11 -9.46 11.10
CA GLY A 50 -0.20 -10.09 11.31
C GLY A 50 -1.04 -10.27 10.03
N THR A 51 -0.44 -10.05 8.86
CA THR A 51 -1.02 -10.20 7.52
C THR A 51 0.01 -10.87 6.58
N SER A 52 -0.18 -10.76 5.26
CA SER A 52 0.79 -11.12 4.23
C SER A 52 1.27 -9.90 3.45
N TYR A 53 2.43 -10.05 2.80
CA TYR A 53 2.87 -9.21 1.72
C TYR A 53 2.79 -9.97 0.39
N HIS A 54 2.56 -9.24 -0.70
CA HIS A 54 2.59 -9.73 -2.06
C HIS A 54 3.38 -8.75 -2.94
N ILE A 55 4.41 -9.23 -3.63
CA ILE A 55 5.25 -8.44 -4.53
C ILE A 55 5.17 -9.06 -5.91
N THR A 56 4.85 -8.25 -6.90
CA THR A 56 4.96 -8.61 -8.30
C THR A 56 6.05 -7.78 -8.96
N VAL A 57 6.99 -8.43 -9.64
CA VAL A 57 8.03 -7.79 -10.45
C VAL A 57 7.85 -8.20 -11.91
N CYS A 58 8.03 -7.26 -12.84
CA CYS A 58 8.03 -7.55 -14.28
C CYS A 58 9.39 -7.19 -14.90
N SER A 59 10.08 -8.14 -15.53
CA SER A 59 11.40 -7.91 -16.12
C SER A 59 11.54 -8.52 -17.52
N ASP A 60 12.46 -8.01 -18.33
CA ASP A 60 12.73 -8.54 -19.68
C ASP A 60 13.36 -9.95 -19.66
N THR A 61 13.90 -10.36 -18.52
CA THR A 61 14.59 -11.63 -18.32
C THR A 61 14.38 -12.13 -16.88
N ALA A 62 13.77 -13.30 -16.69
CA ALA A 62 13.62 -13.93 -15.37
C ALA A 62 14.97 -14.28 -14.72
N ASP A 63 16.00 -14.57 -15.54
CA ASP A 63 17.31 -15.01 -15.03
C ASP A 63 18.12 -13.89 -14.34
N VAL A 64 17.72 -12.62 -14.45
CA VAL A 64 18.42 -11.48 -13.83
C VAL A 64 17.95 -11.22 -12.40
N VAL A 65 16.76 -11.70 -12.04
CA VAL A 65 16.12 -11.38 -10.76
C VAL A 65 16.09 -12.63 -9.89
N ASP A 66 17.05 -12.77 -8.98
CA ASP A 66 17.07 -13.86 -8.01
C ASP A 66 15.91 -13.73 -7.02
N LYS A 67 14.82 -14.46 -7.32
CA LYS A 67 13.62 -14.53 -6.50
C LYS A 67 13.93 -14.85 -5.04
N GLN A 68 14.80 -15.84 -4.82
CA GLN A 68 15.07 -16.35 -3.48
C GLN A 68 15.83 -15.30 -2.67
N GLN A 69 16.81 -14.64 -3.28
CA GLN A 69 17.55 -13.56 -2.62
C GLN A 69 16.64 -12.37 -2.30
N ILE A 70 15.79 -11.94 -3.23
CA ILE A 70 14.85 -10.83 -2.97
C ILE A 70 13.89 -11.19 -1.84
N GLN A 71 13.35 -12.40 -1.84
CA GLN A 71 12.46 -12.83 -0.77
C GLN A 71 13.16 -12.82 0.59
N GLN A 72 14.40 -13.32 0.68
CA GLN A 72 15.18 -13.30 1.91
C GLN A 72 15.47 -11.89 2.41
N ASP A 73 15.84 -10.98 1.51
CA ASP A 73 16.13 -9.59 1.84
C ASP A 73 14.86 -8.85 2.30
N VAL A 74 13.73 -9.04 1.59
CA VAL A 74 12.42 -8.47 1.96
C VAL A 74 11.95 -9.01 3.31
N ASP A 75 12.05 -10.33 3.55
CA ASP A 75 11.70 -10.93 4.83
C ASP A 75 12.54 -10.34 5.97
N GLN A 76 13.83 -10.11 5.74
CA GLN A 76 14.72 -9.52 6.74
C GLN A 76 14.41 -8.04 6.99
N LEU A 77 14.13 -7.27 5.93
CA LEU A 77 13.72 -5.87 6.03
C LEU A 77 12.42 -5.75 6.83
N LEU A 78 11.41 -6.56 6.50
CA LEU A 78 10.12 -6.54 7.19
C LEU A 78 10.23 -7.01 8.65
N LYS A 79 11.13 -7.96 8.96
CA LYS A 79 11.46 -8.32 10.35
C LYS A 79 12.07 -7.14 11.11
N THR A 80 12.97 -6.37 10.48
CA THR A 80 13.55 -5.16 11.08
C THR A 80 12.46 -4.12 11.38
N VAL A 81 11.57 -3.84 10.43
CA VAL A 81 10.45 -2.90 10.65
C VAL A 81 9.55 -3.38 11.79
N ASN A 82 9.22 -4.68 11.87
CA ASN A 82 8.47 -5.23 13.00
C ASN A 82 9.20 -5.04 14.34
N GLN A 83 10.50 -5.28 14.38
CA GLN A 83 11.31 -5.09 15.59
C GLN A 83 11.42 -3.62 16.00
N GLN A 84 11.23 -2.68 15.08
CA GLN A 84 11.20 -1.25 15.40
C GLN A 84 9.80 -0.80 15.86
N MET A 85 8.74 -1.24 15.18
CA MET A 85 7.43 -0.56 15.23
C MET A 85 6.26 -1.41 15.71
N SER A 86 6.45 -2.71 16.01
CA SER A 86 5.33 -3.58 16.43
C SER A 86 4.93 -3.34 17.88
N THR A 87 3.64 -3.16 18.14
CA THR A 87 3.04 -3.16 19.49
C THR A 87 2.88 -4.57 20.08
N TYR A 88 2.97 -5.62 19.25
CA TYR A 88 2.81 -7.02 19.65
C TYR A 88 4.13 -7.66 20.11
N ILE A 89 5.28 -7.16 19.63
CA ILE A 89 6.61 -7.65 20.03
C ILE A 89 7.06 -6.87 21.25
N LYS A 90 7.05 -7.51 22.43
CA LYS A 90 7.40 -6.87 23.72
C LYS A 90 8.79 -6.21 23.74
N THR A 91 9.71 -6.70 22.93
CA THR A 91 11.10 -6.22 22.82
C THR A 91 11.30 -5.23 21.68
N SER A 92 10.26 -4.82 20.96
CA SER A 92 10.40 -3.81 19.90
C SER A 92 10.79 -2.45 20.47
N GLU A 93 11.42 -1.60 19.66
CA GLU A 93 11.77 -0.24 20.07
C GLU A 93 10.51 0.54 20.52
N LEU A 94 9.41 0.43 19.77
CA LEU A 94 8.12 1.02 20.14
C LEU A 94 7.57 0.48 21.47
N SER A 95 7.63 -0.83 21.70
CA SER A 95 7.16 -1.42 22.95
C SER A 95 8.03 -1.03 24.13
N GLN A 96 9.34 -0.90 23.94
CA GLN A 96 10.26 -0.39 24.96
C GLN A 96 9.96 1.06 25.30
N PHE A 97 9.71 1.91 24.29
CA PHE A 97 9.25 3.28 24.48
C PHE A 97 7.93 3.33 25.29
N ASN A 98 6.96 2.49 24.94
CA ASN A 98 5.68 2.41 25.64
C ASN A 98 5.84 1.97 27.11
N GLN A 99 6.84 1.13 27.42
CA GLN A 99 7.15 0.68 28.78
C GLN A 99 8.01 1.67 29.58
N ALA A 100 8.64 2.65 28.92
CA ALA A 100 9.56 3.57 29.57
C ALA A 100 8.86 4.55 30.53
N THR A 101 9.64 5.16 31.42
CA THR A 101 9.15 6.24 32.29
C THR A 101 9.04 7.57 31.55
N ALA A 102 8.26 8.49 32.10
CA ALA A 102 8.17 9.85 31.55
C ALA A 102 9.51 10.60 31.65
N ASP A 103 9.65 11.59 30.79
CA ASP A 103 10.73 12.58 30.74
C ASP A 103 12.15 12.05 30.48
N GLU A 104 12.28 10.77 30.11
CA GLU A 104 13.52 10.16 29.66
C GLU A 104 13.62 10.12 28.13
N TRP A 105 14.77 10.52 27.58
CA TRP A 105 15.07 10.34 26.16
C TRP A 105 15.55 8.92 25.90
N LEU A 106 14.76 8.14 25.15
CA LEU A 106 15.13 6.79 24.74
C LEU A 106 15.79 6.81 23.35
N PRO A 107 17.00 6.25 23.21
CA PRO A 107 17.59 5.98 21.91
C PRO A 107 16.73 5.02 21.11
N VAL A 108 16.47 5.36 19.84
CA VAL A 108 15.70 4.55 18.91
C VAL A 108 16.32 4.60 17.51
N SER A 109 15.81 3.81 16.58
CA SER A 109 16.19 3.90 15.17
C SER A 109 15.75 5.23 14.54
N ALA A 110 16.49 5.68 13.51
CA ALA A 110 16.09 6.83 12.69
C ALA A 110 14.75 6.58 11.98
N ALA A 111 14.48 5.33 11.58
CA ALA A 111 13.21 4.89 10.99
C ALA A 111 12.03 5.15 11.93
N LEU A 112 12.15 4.77 13.22
CA LEU A 112 11.10 5.02 14.20
C LEU A 112 10.87 6.53 14.42
N VAL A 113 11.93 7.33 14.49
CA VAL A 113 11.80 8.80 14.57
C VAL A 113 11.10 9.37 13.34
N GLN A 114 11.43 8.90 12.13
CA GLN A 114 10.79 9.34 10.88
C GLN A 114 9.29 9.08 10.90
N VAL A 115 8.87 7.85 11.23
CA VAL A 115 7.45 7.47 11.26
C VAL A 115 6.70 8.25 12.33
N VAL A 116 7.26 8.38 13.53
CA VAL A 116 6.64 9.17 14.61
C VAL A 116 6.53 10.63 14.21
N ASN A 117 7.55 11.24 13.59
CA ASN A 117 7.46 12.63 13.14
C ASN A 117 6.43 12.85 12.04
N ALA A 118 6.31 11.92 11.08
CA ALA A 118 5.27 11.98 10.07
C ALA A 118 3.87 11.94 10.71
N GLY A 119 3.66 11.04 11.66
CA GLY A 119 2.40 10.94 12.38
C GLY A 119 2.11 12.16 13.26
N LEU A 120 3.09 12.70 13.98
CA LEU A 120 2.93 13.92 14.79
C LEU A 120 2.54 15.12 13.95
N LYS A 121 3.17 15.28 12.78
CA LYS A 121 2.82 16.34 11.84
C LYS A 121 1.37 16.20 11.37
N LEU A 122 0.94 14.98 11.01
CA LEU A 122 -0.45 14.76 10.62
C LEU A 122 -1.43 14.98 11.79
N SER A 123 -1.04 14.61 13.01
CA SER A 123 -1.84 14.89 14.21
C SER A 123 -2.06 16.39 14.41
N GLU A 124 -1.03 17.21 14.21
CA GLU A 124 -1.13 18.67 14.26
C GLU A 124 -1.98 19.21 13.10
N ASP A 125 -1.69 18.80 11.86
CA ASP A 125 -2.38 19.27 10.64
C ASP A 125 -3.89 18.91 10.60
N SER A 126 -4.29 17.91 11.38
CA SER A 126 -5.67 17.39 11.48
C SER A 126 -6.38 17.72 12.79
N ASP A 127 -5.80 18.60 13.61
CA ASP A 127 -6.34 18.97 14.94
C ASP A 127 -6.66 17.75 15.83
N GLY A 128 -5.80 16.72 15.76
CA GLY A 128 -5.90 15.49 16.53
C GLY A 128 -6.94 14.48 16.02
N ALA A 129 -7.46 14.63 14.79
CA ALA A 129 -8.26 13.58 14.17
C ALA A 129 -7.42 12.32 13.92
N PHE A 130 -6.16 12.48 13.51
CA PHE A 130 -5.15 11.44 13.59
C PHE A 130 -4.39 11.58 14.91
N ASP A 131 -4.27 10.50 15.70
CA ASP A 131 -3.42 10.50 16.89
C ASP A 131 -2.89 9.09 17.17
N MET A 132 -1.57 8.92 17.04
CA MET A 132 -0.90 7.64 17.31
C MET A 132 -0.93 7.25 18.80
N THR A 133 -1.36 8.14 19.69
CA THR A 133 -1.48 7.83 21.13
C THR A 133 -2.86 7.26 21.50
N VAL A 134 -3.75 7.03 20.54
CA VAL A 134 -5.14 6.57 20.76
C VAL A 134 -5.27 5.16 21.37
N GLY A 135 -4.16 4.41 21.49
CA GLY A 135 -4.12 3.02 21.98
C GLY A 135 -4.91 2.75 23.27
N PRO A 136 -4.84 3.58 24.34
CA PRO A 136 -5.63 3.38 25.55
C PRO A 136 -7.15 3.37 25.31
N LEU A 137 -7.63 4.20 24.38
CA LEU A 137 -9.05 4.22 23.99
C LEU A 137 -9.41 3.00 23.14
N VAL A 138 -8.58 2.64 22.17
CA VAL A 138 -8.79 1.43 21.34
C VAL A 138 -8.91 0.18 22.23
N ASN A 139 -8.06 0.08 23.25
CA ASN A 139 -8.09 -1.00 24.23
C ASN A 139 -9.35 -0.95 25.12
N LEU A 140 -9.74 0.25 25.59
CA LEU A 140 -10.96 0.43 26.39
C LEU A 140 -12.22 -0.03 25.65
N TRP A 141 -12.26 0.20 24.34
CA TRP A 141 -13.36 -0.23 23.46
C TRP A 141 -13.23 -1.68 22.96
N HIS A 142 -12.23 -2.45 23.44
CA HIS A 142 -11.98 -3.84 23.07
C HIS A 142 -11.80 -4.08 21.55
N PHE A 143 -11.16 -3.11 20.89
CA PHE A 143 -10.68 -3.25 19.51
C PHE A 143 -9.19 -3.59 19.41
N GLY A 144 -8.48 -3.57 20.54
CA GLY A 144 -7.08 -3.99 20.66
C GLY A 144 -6.89 -5.50 20.88
N PRO A 145 -5.71 -5.93 21.36
CA PRO A 145 -5.35 -7.35 21.51
C PRO A 145 -6.20 -8.12 22.54
N ASP A 146 -6.81 -7.42 23.50
CA ASP A 146 -7.74 -8.02 24.45
C ASP A 146 -9.19 -7.83 23.95
N PRO A 147 -9.82 -8.89 23.40
CA PRO A 147 -11.16 -8.78 22.85
C PRO A 147 -12.25 -8.57 23.92
N GLY A 148 -11.93 -8.80 25.20
CA GLY A 148 -12.80 -8.59 26.36
C GLY A 148 -14.29 -8.89 26.14
N LYS A 149 -15.15 -8.15 26.84
CA LYS A 149 -16.58 -8.10 26.54
C LYS A 149 -16.88 -6.73 25.93
N ARG A 150 -17.24 -6.71 24.65
CA ARG A 150 -17.58 -5.46 23.95
C ARG A 150 -18.87 -4.86 24.54
N THR A 151 -18.69 -3.92 25.44
CA THR A 151 -19.75 -3.11 26.06
C THR A 151 -19.41 -1.63 25.88
N ILE A 152 -20.42 -0.77 25.97
CA ILE A 152 -20.19 0.67 25.97
C ILE A 152 -19.50 1.05 27.29
N PRO A 153 -18.27 1.60 27.27
CA PRO A 153 -17.60 2.05 28.49
C PRO A 153 -18.35 3.20 29.16
N GLU A 154 -18.24 3.30 30.48
CA GLU A 154 -18.78 4.46 31.19
C GLU A 154 -18.04 5.74 30.77
N LYS A 155 -18.75 6.87 30.77
CA LYS A 155 -18.14 8.18 30.45
C LYS A 155 -16.93 8.49 31.32
N SER A 156 -16.97 8.11 32.60
CA SER A 156 -15.85 8.25 33.55
C SER A 156 -14.59 7.50 33.09
N GLN A 157 -14.75 6.30 32.53
CA GLN A 157 -13.66 5.47 32.01
C GLN A 157 -13.08 6.08 30.73
N ILE A 158 -13.92 6.60 29.84
CA ILE A 158 -13.49 7.30 28.62
C ILE A 158 -12.67 8.54 29.00
N GLU A 159 -13.17 9.39 29.89
CA GLU A 159 -12.46 10.58 30.34
C GLU A 159 -11.15 10.25 31.06
N ALA A 160 -11.08 9.14 31.79
CA ALA A 160 -9.85 8.66 32.40
C ALA A 160 -8.82 8.23 31.35
N ALA A 161 -9.23 7.43 30.35
CA ALA A 161 -8.35 7.00 29.26
C ALA A 161 -7.89 8.16 28.38
N ARG A 162 -8.74 9.16 28.13
CA ARG A 162 -8.38 10.36 27.35
C ARG A 162 -7.22 11.16 27.98
N LYS A 163 -6.98 11.06 29.28
CA LYS A 163 -5.85 11.75 29.94
C LYS A 163 -4.48 11.24 29.52
N SER A 164 -4.40 10.03 28.96
CA SER A 164 -3.16 9.47 28.42
C SER A 164 -3.09 9.53 26.89
N VAL A 165 -4.04 10.20 26.25
CA VAL A 165 -4.09 10.40 24.80
C VAL A 165 -3.80 11.87 24.47
N GLY A 166 -2.81 12.07 23.62
CA GLY A 166 -2.44 13.37 23.09
C GLY A 166 -1.05 13.32 22.45
N TYR A 167 -0.98 13.52 21.15
CA TYR A 167 0.27 13.60 20.39
C TYR A 167 1.28 14.63 20.94
N HIS A 168 0.80 15.70 21.59
CA HIS A 168 1.63 16.72 22.23
C HIS A 168 2.48 16.19 23.41
N HIS A 169 2.17 14.99 23.92
CA HIS A 169 2.98 14.35 24.94
C HIS A 169 4.25 13.71 24.40
N ILE A 170 4.39 13.57 23.09
CA ILE A 170 5.53 12.93 22.43
C ILE A 170 6.50 13.99 21.94
N GLN A 171 7.79 13.75 22.13
CA GLN A 171 8.88 14.56 21.60
C GLN A 171 9.87 13.68 20.88
N THR A 172 10.48 14.20 19.83
CA THR A 172 11.48 13.49 19.02
C THR A 172 12.76 14.32 18.88
N GLN A 173 13.89 13.65 18.68
CA GLN A 173 15.13 14.26 18.20
C GLN A 173 15.71 13.39 17.09
N HIS A 174 16.31 14.02 16.08
CA HIS A 174 16.92 13.30 14.97
C HIS A 174 18.39 12.93 15.22
N GLN A 175 19.11 13.70 16.05
CA GLN A 175 20.55 13.54 16.26
C GLN A 175 20.93 13.74 17.74
N PRO A 176 21.23 12.67 18.49
CA PRO A 176 20.97 11.27 18.12
C PRO A 176 19.46 11.00 17.98
N PRO A 177 19.04 9.96 17.22
CA PRO A 177 17.64 9.58 17.12
C PRO A 177 17.09 9.14 18.48
N THR A 178 16.18 9.92 19.04
CA THR A 178 15.58 9.65 20.34
C THR A 178 14.10 10.03 20.37
N LEU A 179 13.34 9.35 21.24
CA LEU A 179 11.97 9.68 21.58
C LEU A 179 11.83 9.94 23.09
N LYS A 180 10.88 10.78 23.46
CA LYS A 180 10.50 11.01 24.86
C LYS A 180 9.00 11.19 24.98
N LYS A 181 8.40 10.69 26.06
CA LYS A 181 7.03 11.00 26.47
C LYS A 181 7.02 11.83 27.75
N THR A 182 6.09 12.77 27.86
CA THR A 182 5.97 13.68 29.01
C THR A 182 5.09 13.15 30.13
N ILE A 183 4.33 12.08 29.89
CA ILE A 183 3.56 11.37 30.92
C ILE A 183 3.77 9.86 30.75
N PRO A 184 3.76 9.08 31.85
CA PRO A 184 4.14 7.66 31.81
C PRO A 184 3.11 6.80 31.04
N ASP A 185 1.84 7.17 31.12
CA ASP A 185 0.73 6.36 30.60
C ASP A 185 0.46 6.54 29.10
N VAL A 186 1.20 7.43 28.42
CA VAL A 186 1.12 7.56 26.96
C VAL A 186 1.60 6.28 26.29
N TYR A 187 0.81 5.82 25.34
CA TYR A 187 1.03 4.60 24.58
C TYR A 187 0.97 4.91 23.09
N LEU A 188 2.09 4.77 22.39
CA LEU A 188 2.13 4.88 20.93
C LEU A 188 1.69 3.58 20.25
N ASP A 189 0.83 3.73 19.25
CA ASP A 189 0.38 2.72 18.32
C ASP A 189 0.57 3.24 16.89
N LEU A 190 1.42 2.55 16.13
CA LEU A 190 1.77 2.92 14.75
C LEU A 190 1.01 2.08 13.71
N SER A 191 -0.03 1.34 14.11
CA SER A 191 -0.79 0.43 13.23
C SER A 191 -1.43 1.13 12.02
N ALA A 192 -1.63 2.46 12.10
CA ALA A 192 -2.25 3.29 11.07
C ALA A 192 -1.24 4.01 10.15
N ILE A 193 0.06 3.69 10.23
CA ILE A 193 1.12 4.34 9.44
C ILE A 193 2.29 3.40 9.09
N ALA A 194 2.56 2.39 9.93
CA ALA A 194 3.72 1.53 9.80
C ALA A 194 3.65 0.55 8.61
N LYS A 195 2.46 0.13 8.17
CA LYS A 195 2.32 -0.72 6.98
C LYS A 195 2.65 0.06 5.72
N GLY A 196 2.12 1.28 5.59
CA GLY A 196 2.51 2.18 4.51
C GLY A 196 4.02 2.44 4.48
N TYR A 197 4.66 2.64 5.64
CA TYR A 197 6.12 2.74 5.72
C TYR A 197 6.83 1.48 5.21
N ALA A 198 6.39 0.29 5.62
CA ALA A 198 6.98 -0.96 5.16
C ALA A 198 6.84 -1.17 3.64
N VAL A 199 5.72 -0.75 3.05
CA VAL A 199 5.52 -0.76 1.60
C VAL A 199 6.53 0.14 0.91
N ASP A 200 6.77 1.33 1.45
CA ASP A 200 7.76 2.27 0.91
C ASP A 200 9.18 1.70 0.99
N GLU A 201 9.59 1.15 2.14
CA GLU A 201 10.91 0.54 2.35
C GLU A 201 11.17 -0.64 1.40
N VAL A 202 10.16 -1.49 1.17
CA VAL A 202 10.28 -2.58 0.19
C VAL A 202 10.40 -2.02 -1.23
N GLY A 203 9.63 -0.99 -1.58
CA GLY A 203 9.74 -0.32 -2.88
C GLY A 203 11.13 0.29 -3.11
N GLU A 204 11.67 0.99 -2.12
CA GLU A 204 13.01 1.57 -2.15
C GLU A 204 14.11 0.50 -2.23
N TYR A 205 13.94 -0.63 -1.52
CA TYR A 205 14.83 -1.78 -1.67
C TYR A 205 14.83 -2.30 -3.12
N LEU A 206 13.66 -2.49 -3.74
CA LEU A 206 13.58 -2.95 -5.13
C LEU A 206 14.23 -1.95 -6.10
N GLU A 207 14.00 -0.65 -5.91
CA GLU A 207 14.65 0.42 -6.68
C GLU A 207 16.17 0.39 -6.52
N SER A 208 16.69 0.12 -5.32
CA SER A 208 18.13 -0.03 -5.07
C SER A 208 18.75 -1.22 -5.82
N LYS A 209 17.93 -2.20 -6.22
CA LYS A 209 18.31 -3.33 -7.08
C LYS A 209 18.08 -3.06 -8.56
N SER A 210 17.77 -1.81 -8.93
CA SER A 210 17.43 -1.40 -10.31
C SER A 210 16.19 -2.13 -10.86
N ILE A 211 15.25 -2.50 -9.99
CA ILE A 211 13.96 -3.07 -10.39
C ILE A 211 12.96 -1.92 -10.56
N GLU A 212 12.62 -1.61 -11.81
CA GLU A 212 11.82 -0.43 -12.16
C GLU A 212 10.30 -0.73 -12.31
N ASN A 213 9.95 -2.00 -12.50
CA ASN A 213 8.59 -2.44 -12.78
C ASN A 213 8.11 -3.38 -11.68
N TYR A 214 7.39 -2.83 -10.70
CA TYR A 214 6.89 -3.61 -9.59
C TYR A 214 5.55 -3.11 -9.02
N LEU A 215 4.88 -4.00 -8.31
CA LEU A 215 3.77 -3.71 -7.40
C LEU A 215 4.05 -4.41 -6.07
N VAL A 216 4.20 -3.62 -5.01
CA VAL A 216 4.29 -4.08 -3.62
C VAL A 216 2.94 -3.90 -2.97
N GLU A 217 2.47 -4.89 -2.24
CA GLU A 217 1.27 -4.83 -1.40
C GLU A 217 1.54 -5.49 -0.05
N ILE A 218 1.11 -4.84 1.05
CA ILE A 218 1.19 -5.37 2.42
C ILE A 218 -0.10 -5.03 3.14
N GLY A 219 -0.98 -6.01 3.35
CA GLY A 219 -2.20 -5.82 4.15
C GLY A 219 -3.22 -4.83 3.57
N GLY A 220 -3.19 -4.61 2.26
CA GLY A 220 -4.06 -3.68 1.52
C GLY A 220 -3.37 -2.38 1.10
N GLU A 221 -2.28 -1.99 1.76
CA GLU A 221 -1.45 -0.85 1.37
C GLU A 221 -0.52 -1.25 0.23
N MET A 222 -0.33 -0.36 -0.75
CA MET A 222 0.37 -0.71 -1.98
C MET A 222 1.17 0.45 -2.58
N ARG A 223 2.24 0.10 -3.30
CA ARG A 223 3.07 1.00 -4.09
C ARG A 223 3.41 0.34 -5.42
N SER A 224 3.25 1.08 -6.51
CA SER A 224 3.60 0.62 -7.85
C SER A 224 4.65 1.52 -8.49
N ARG A 225 5.49 0.93 -9.34
CA ARG A 225 6.39 1.64 -10.26
C ARG A 225 6.44 0.96 -11.62
N GLY A 226 6.61 1.76 -12.66
CA GLY A 226 6.71 1.29 -14.04
C GLY A 226 5.45 0.60 -14.55
N ILE A 227 5.63 -0.48 -15.31
CA ILE A 227 4.57 -1.16 -16.07
C ILE A 227 4.43 -2.63 -15.67
N ASN A 228 3.23 -3.16 -15.88
CA ASN A 228 2.91 -4.57 -15.70
C ASN A 228 3.39 -5.43 -16.88
N GLN A 229 3.10 -6.73 -16.83
CA GLN A 229 3.50 -7.70 -17.84
C GLN A 229 3.03 -7.41 -19.28
N GLN A 230 1.98 -6.60 -19.43
CA GLN A 230 1.37 -6.20 -20.69
C GLN A 230 1.88 -4.82 -21.18
N GLY A 231 2.86 -4.23 -20.50
CA GLY A 231 3.37 -2.90 -20.83
C GLY A 231 2.41 -1.77 -20.50
N GLN A 232 1.50 -1.97 -19.54
CA GLN A 232 0.50 -1.00 -19.11
C GLN A 232 0.73 -0.62 -17.65
N PRO A 233 0.21 0.54 -17.18
CA PRO A 233 0.18 0.85 -15.76
C PRO A 233 -0.41 -0.29 -14.92
N TRP A 234 0.06 -0.44 -13.69
CA TRP A 234 -0.47 -1.40 -12.75
C TRP A 234 -1.95 -1.11 -12.48
N LYS A 235 -2.78 -2.16 -12.41
CA LYS A 235 -4.22 -2.03 -12.14
C LYS A 235 -4.53 -2.62 -10.79
N VAL A 236 -5.19 -1.83 -9.94
CA VAL A 236 -5.50 -2.21 -8.56
C VAL A 236 -7.00 -2.07 -8.30
N GLY A 237 -7.57 -3.08 -7.65
CA GLY A 237 -8.99 -3.13 -7.34
C GLY A 237 -9.27 -2.49 -5.98
N ILE A 238 -10.27 -1.60 -5.93
CA ILE A 238 -10.83 -1.10 -4.67
C ILE A 238 -12.06 -1.93 -4.36
N GLU A 239 -12.10 -2.55 -3.17
CA GLU A 239 -13.20 -3.41 -2.75
C GLU A 239 -14.45 -2.60 -2.40
N LYS A 240 -15.62 -3.19 -2.65
CA LYS A 240 -16.89 -2.74 -2.10
C LYS A 240 -16.88 -2.99 -0.58
N PRO A 241 -17.32 -2.03 0.25
CA PRO A 241 -17.26 -2.15 1.70
C PRO A 241 -18.44 -2.97 2.25
N ILE A 242 -18.52 -4.22 1.81
CA ILE A 242 -19.47 -5.24 2.28
C ILE A 242 -18.73 -6.25 3.15
N SER A 243 -19.33 -6.65 4.27
CA SER A 243 -18.71 -7.50 5.29
C SER A 243 -18.53 -8.96 4.85
N GLU A 244 -19.42 -9.46 4.00
CA GLU A 244 -19.55 -10.90 3.72
C GLU A 244 -18.82 -11.37 2.44
N GLN A 245 -18.39 -10.45 1.57
CA GLN A 245 -17.77 -10.80 0.29
C GLN A 245 -16.65 -9.83 -0.09
N ARG A 246 -15.63 -10.33 -0.80
CA ARG A 246 -14.63 -9.48 -1.46
C ARG A 246 -15.07 -9.27 -2.90
N VAL A 247 -15.76 -8.16 -3.16
CA VAL A 247 -16.19 -7.76 -4.50
C VAL A 247 -15.42 -6.51 -4.88
N VAL A 248 -14.73 -6.54 -6.02
CA VAL A 248 -14.05 -5.34 -6.56
C VAL A 248 -15.13 -4.37 -7.04
N GLN A 249 -15.17 -3.16 -6.47
CA GLN A 249 -16.06 -2.07 -6.86
C GLN A 249 -15.51 -1.38 -8.12
N HIS A 250 -14.22 -1.02 -8.10
CA HIS A 250 -13.54 -0.31 -9.18
C HIS A 250 -12.12 -0.81 -9.38
N VAL A 251 -11.59 -0.63 -10.59
CA VAL A 251 -10.19 -0.91 -10.91
C VAL A 251 -9.55 0.39 -11.41
N PHE A 252 -8.56 0.89 -10.67
CA PHE A 252 -7.85 2.11 -11.01
C PHE A 252 -6.42 1.81 -11.49
N PRO A 253 -5.90 2.58 -12.46
CA PRO A 253 -4.48 2.52 -12.78
C PRO A 253 -3.68 3.14 -11.62
N LEU A 254 -2.77 2.39 -11.00
CA LEU A 254 -1.80 2.93 -10.06
C LEU A 254 -0.49 3.14 -10.83
N ASP A 255 -0.34 4.30 -11.45
CA ASP A 255 0.83 4.63 -12.27
C ASP A 255 1.86 5.39 -11.42
N ASN A 256 2.95 4.71 -11.03
CA ASN A 256 4.01 5.31 -10.21
C ASN A 256 3.50 5.99 -8.92
N LEU A 257 2.49 5.39 -8.30
CA LEU A 257 1.80 5.92 -7.12
C LEU A 257 1.70 4.85 -6.02
N SER A 258 1.33 5.31 -4.85
CA SER A 258 1.00 4.53 -3.66
C SER A 258 -0.47 4.72 -3.31
N MET A 259 -1.04 3.72 -2.66
CA MET A 259 -2.44 3.70 -2.26
C MET A 259 -2.61 3.01 -0.91
N ALA A 260 -3.50 3.54 -0.07
CA ALA A 260 -3.93 2.89 1.16
C ALA A 260 -5.43 3.03 1.33
N THR A 261 -6.07 2.06 1.99
CA THR A 261 -7.52 2.06 2.23
C THR A 261 -7.84 1.75 3.68
N SER A 262 -8.60 2.61 4.33
CA SER A 262 -9.15 2.38 5.67
C SER A 262 -10.67 2.20 5.58
N GLY A 263 -11.27 1.38 6.44
CA GLY A 263 -12.71 1.15 6.39
C GLY A 263 -13.32 0.48 7.62
N ASN A 264 -14.57 0.86 7.91
CA ASN A 264 -15.32 0.48 9.12
C ASN A 264 -16.30 -0.70 8.91
N TYR A 265 -16.24 -1.39 7.77
CA TYR A 265 -17.22 -2.39 7.38
C TYR A 265 -16.92 -3.83 7.83
N ARG A 266 -15.73 -4.08 8.41
CA ARG A 266 -15.31 -5.44 8.84
C ARG A 266 -15.17 -5.62 10.34
N ASN A 267 -14.80 -4.57 11.09
CA ASN A 267 -14.57 -4.65 12.53
C ASN A 267 -15.46 -3.65 13.27
N PHE A 268 -16.62 -4.15 13.70
CA PHE A 268 -17.61 -3.43 14.49
C PHE A 268 -18.30 -4.38 15.48
N PHE A 269 -19.05 -3.82 16.42
CA PHE A 269 -20.00 -4.56 17.25
C PHE A 269 -21.29 -3.76 17.42
N GLU A 270 -22.38 -4.43 17.76
CA GLU A 270 -23.69 -3.81 17.93
C GLU A 270 -24.14 -3.90 19.39
N VAL A 271 -24.64 -2.78 19.93
CA VAL A 271 -25.31 -2.70 21.23
C VAL A 271 -26.58 -1.90 21.05
N ASP A 272 -27.72 -2.47 21.43
CA ASP A 272 -29.05 -1.84 21.34
C ASP A 272 -29.40 -1.28 19.94
N GLY A 273 -29.02 -2.00 18.88
CA GLY A 273 -29.26 -1.59 17.49
C GLY A 273 -28.28 -0.52 16.96
N VAL A 274 -27.29 -0.12 17.76
CA VAL A 274 -26.25 0.85 17.36
C VAL A 274 -24.94 0.13 17.08
N SER A 275 -24.42 0.31 15.87
CA SER A 275 -23.10 -0.22 15.47
C SER A 275 -21.96 0.71 15.89
N TYR A 276 -20.94 0.14 16.52
CA TYR A 276 -19.70 0.80 16.94
C TYR A 276 -18.53 0.22 16.15
N SER A 277 -17.84 1.05 15.36
CA SER A 277 -16.66 0.65 14.58
C SER A 277 -15.36 0.78 15.37
N HIS A 278 -14.31 0.09 14.90
CA HIS A 278 -12.98 0.16 15.49
C HIS A 278 -12.26 1.50 15.37
N THR A 279 -12.64 2.38 14.44
CA THR A 279 -12.09 3.75 14.37
C THR A 279 -12.63 4.60 15.52
N ILE A 280 -11.74 4.98 16.43
CA ILE A 280 -12.00 5.88 17.55
C ILE A 280 -11.61 7.30 17.16
N ASP A 281 -12.46 8.28 17.43
CA ASP A 281 -12.10 9.69 17.37
C ASP A 281 -11.37 10.08 18.67
N PRO A 282 -10.04 10.38 18.63
CA PRO A 282 -9.26 10.70 19.83
C PRO A 282 -9.81 11.92 20.59
N ARG A 283 -10.41 12.87 19.85
CA ARG A 283 -10.94 14.13 20.40
C ARG A 283 -12.13 13.87 21.31
N THR A 284 -12.93 12.84 21.01
CA THR A 284 -14.14 12.48 21.79
C THR A 284 -13.96 11.25 22.68
N GLY A 285 -12.96 10.41 22.38
CA GLY A 285 -12.77 9.11 23.02
C GLY A 285 -13.79 8.04 22.64
N GLN A 286 -14.59 8.27 21.59
CA GLN A 286 -15.67 7.38 21.15
C GLN A 286 -15.44 6.88 19.72
N PRO A 287 -16.00 5.72 19.34
CA PRO A 287 -16.14 5.33 17.95
C PRO A 287 -16.81 6.41 17.11
N VAL A 288 -16.33 6.57 15.88
CA VAL A 288 -16.93 7.49 14.91
C VAL A 288 -18.40 7.12 14.63
N LYS A 289 -19.26 8.14 14.43
CA LYS A 289 -20.72 7.96 14.25
C LYS A 289 -21.23 8.29 12.84
N HIS A 290 -20.35 8.68 11.94
CA HIS A 290 -20.72 9.05 10.58
C HIS A 290 -20.86 7.82 9.66
N ALA A 291 -21.49 8.01 8.50
CA ALA A 291 -21.80 6.94 7.56
C ALA A 291 -20.63 6.51 6.64
N LEU A 292 -19.44 7.09 6.77
CA LEU A 292 -18.29 6.71 5.94
C LEU A 292 -17.93 5.22 6.14
N ALA A 293 -18.02 4.43 5.07
CA ALA A 293 -17.76 3.00 5.08
C ALA A 293 -16.28 2.70 4.83
N SER A 294 -15.69 3.38 3.86
CA SER A 294 -14.27 3.30 3.54
C SER A 294 -13.78 4.57 2.86
N VAL A 295 -12.47 4.80 2.96
CA VAL A 295 -11.76 5.83 2.21
C VAL A 295 -10.46 5.25 1.68
N THR A 296 -10.19 5.50 0.40
CA THR A 296 -8.93 5.16 -0.27
C THR A 296 -8.19 6.44 -0.57
N VAL A 297 -6.91 6.51 -0.21
CA VAL A 297 -6.03 7.65 -0.48
C VAL A 297 -4.95 7.23 -1.47
N VAL A 298 -4.62 8.11 -2.41
CA VAL A 298 -3.54 7.93 -3.39
C VAL A 298 -2.54 9.08 -3.30
N GLY A 299 -1.26 8.77 -3.45
CA GLY A 299 -0.17 9.74 -3.41
C GLY A 299 1.18 9.09 -3.76
N GLU A 300 2.27 9.82 -3.62
CA GLU A 300 3.61 9.31 -4.00
C GLU A 300 4.23 8.39 -2.95
N ASN A 301 3.85 8.57 -1.68
CA ASN A 301 4.40 7.92 -0.50
C ASN A 301 3.31 7.13 0.23
N CYS A 302 3.53 5.84 0.46
CA CYS A 302 2.51 4.93 0.99
C CYS A 302 2.29 5.14 2.51
N MET A 303 3.34 5.47 3.27
CA MET A 303 3.24 5.84 4.69
C MET A 303 2.24 6.97 4.92
N ASN A 304 2.34 8.03 4.11
CA ASN A 304 1.42 9.15 4.16
C ASN A 304 0.00 8.75 3.74
N CYS A 305 -0.15 7.91 2.70
CA CYS A 305 -1.47 7.44 2.29
C CYS A 305 -2.18 6.66 3.40
N ASP A 306 -1.45 5.78 4.10
CA ASP A 306 -1.95 4.95 5.22
C ASP A 306 -2.46 5.82 6.37
N ALA A 307 -1.62 6.77 6.81
CA ALA A 307 -1.96 7.70 7.88
C ALA A 307 -3.15 8.61 7.50
N LEU A 308 -3.16 9.12 6.27
CA LEU A 308 -4.24 9.96 5.75
C LEU A 308 -5.56 9.20 5.63
N ALA A 309 -5.53 7.94 5.18
CA ALA A 309 -6.75 7.13 5.10
C ALA A 309 -7.40 6.96 6.49
N THR A 310 -6.59 6.72 7.53
CA THR A 310 -7.09 6.64 8.90
C THR A 310 -7.60 8.00 9.40
N CYS A 311 -6.86 9.09 9.15
CA CYS A 311 -7.29 10.45 9.48
C CYS A 311 -8.66 10.78 8.87
N LEU A 312 -8.85 10.47 7.59
CA LEU A 312 -10.10 10.72 6.86
C LEU A 312 -11.24 9.82 7.35
N MET A 313 -10.94 8.61 7.84
CA MET A 313 -11.92 7.77 8.52
C MET A 313 -12.38 8.35 9.87
N VAL A 314 -11.58 9.21 10.52
CA VAL A 314 -11.98 9.93 11.73
C VAL A 314 -12.76 11.20 11.40
N LEU A 315 -12.33 11.96 10.38
CA LEU A 315 -13.01 13.18 9.92
C LEU A 315 -14.38 12.87 9.28
N GLY A 316 -14.51 11.74 8.58
CA GLY A 316 -15.74 11.33 7.92
C GLY A 316 -15.95 11.94 6.53
N GLY A 317 -17.07 11.59 5.90
CA GLY A 317 -17.28 11.82 4.46
C GLY A 317 -17.53 13.27 4.02
N GLU A 318 -17.92 14.16 4.94
CA GLU A 318 -18.14 15.59 4.64
C GLU A 318 -16.93 16.44 5.03
N GLU A 319 -16.55 16.41 6.32
CA GLU A 319 -15.37 17.13 6.83
C GLU A 319 -14.09 16.65 6.13
N GLY A 320 -13.90 15.34 6.01
CA GLY A 320 -12.74 14.75 5.32
C GLY A 320 -12.68 15.12 3.84
N TYR A 321 -13.82 15.19 3.14
CA TYR A 321 -13.82 15.63 1.74
C TYR A 321 -13.37 17.09 1.59
N ASN A 322 -13.90 17.98 2.43
CA ASN A 322 -13.54 19.40 2.39
C ASN A 322 -12.05 19.58 2.74
N TRP A 323 -11.57 18.85 3.75
CA TRP A 323 -10.18 18.83 4.16
C TRP A 323 -9.25 18.37 3.03
N CYS A 324 -9.64 17.33 2.28
CA CYS A 324 -8.93 16.89 1.07
C CYS A 324 -8.92 17.95 -0.04
N ALA A 325 -10.03 18.66 -0.25
CA ALA A 325 -10.13 19.68 -1.29
C ALA A 325 -9.18 20.86 -1.03
N GLU A 326 -9.08 21.30 0.22
CA GLU A 326 -8.16 22.38 0.65
C GLU A 326 -6.68 21.98 0.50
N ARG A 327 -6.36 20.71 0.76
CA ARG A 327 -4.99 20.20 0.82
C ARG A 327 -4.53 19.46 -0.43
N LYS A 328 -5.39 19.39 -1.46
CA LYS A 328 -5.15 18.66 -2.72
C LYS A 328 -4.78 17.18 -2.48
N ILE A 329 -5.52 16.52 -1.59
CA ILE A 329 -5.34 15.09 -1.31
C ILE A 329 -6.25 14.29 -2.23
N ALA A 330 -5.72 13.31 -2.96
CA ALA A 330 -6.50 12.39 -3.78
C ALA A 330 -7.14 11.34 -2.88
N ALA A 331 -8.46 11.41 -2.71
CA ALA A 331 -9.21 10.49 -1.89
C ALA A 331 -10.52 10.08 -2.55
N TYR A 332 -10.85 8.80 -2.41
CA TYR A 332 -12.10 8.18 -2.83
C TYR A 332 -12.85 7.68 -1.60
N PHE A 333 -14.06 8.19 -1.39
CA PHE A 333 -14.91 7.91 -0.24
C PHE A 333 -16.09 7.05 -0.68
N ILE A 334 -16.40 6.02 0.11
CA ILE A 334 -17.63 5.24 -0.01
C ILE A 334 -18.44 5.46 1.24
N VAL A 335 -19.60 6.11 1.11
CA VAL A 335 -20.48 6.52 2.21
C VAL A 335 -21.73 5.66 2.20
N LYS A 336 -22.12 5.08 3.34
CA LYS A 336 -23.37 4.33 3.48
C LYS A 336 -24.57 5.27 3.30
N THR A 337 -25.58 4.79 2.59
CA THR A 337 -26.90 5.43 2.46
C THR A 337 -27.98 4.45 2.92
N GLU A 338 -29.24 4.90 3.02
CA GLU A 338 -30.35 4.03 3.43
C GLU A 338 -30.53 2.81 2.50
N THR A 339 -30.20 2.96 1.21
CA THR A 339 -30.43 1.93 0.18
C THR A 339 -29.14 1.34 -0.40
N GLY A 340 -27.96 1.70 0.13
CA GLY A 340 -26.69 1.20 -0.39
C GLY A 340 -25.50 2.10 -0.06
N PHE A 341 -24.78 2.52 -1.09
CA PHE A 341 -23.57 3.33 -0.96
C PHE A 341 -23.59 4.49 -1.96
N ARG A 342 -23.04 5.62 -1.56
CA ARG A 342 -22.72 6.76 -2.41
C ARG A 342 -21.20 6.92 -2.49
N GLU A 343 -20.73 7.15 -3.70
CA GLU A 343 -19.33 7.37 -4.00
C GLU A 343 -19.02 8.87 -4.05
N ARG A 344 -17.83 9.26 -3.60
CA ARG A 344 -17.34 10.64 -3.69
C ARG A 344 -15.84 10.67 -3.91
N TYR A 345 -15.39 11.37 -4.94
CA TYR A 345 -14.00 11.59 -5.31
C TYR A 345 -13.60 13.03 -4.97
N SER A 346 -12.50 13.20 -4.24
CA SER A 346 -11.93 14.53 -3.98
C SER A 346 -11.50 15.20 -5.30
N PRO A 347 -11.39 16.54 -5.35
CA PRO A 347 -10.97 17.23 -6.57
C PRO A 347 -9.62 16.73 -7.13
N GLN A 348 -8.68 16.39 -6.26
CA GLN A 348 -7.39 15.84 -6.69
C GLN A 348 -7.52 14.42 -7.26
N TRP A 349 -8.41 13.58 -6.71
CA TRP A 349 -8.68 12.26 -7.29
C TRP A 349 -9.24 12.39 -8.71
N GLN A 350 -10.20 13.29 -8.90
CA GLN A 350 -10.77 13.60 -10.21
C GLN A 350 -9.71 14.13 -11.19
N HIS A 351 -8.78 14.94 -10.71
CA HIS A 351 -7.67 15.44 -11.52
C HIS A 351 -6.73 14.32 -12.01
N ILE A 352 -6.44 13.33 -11.17
CA ILE A 352 -5.54 12.22 -11.50
C ILE A 352 -6.23 11.19 -12.40
N PHE A 353 -7.47 10.81 -12.10
CA PHE A 353 -8.15 9.67 -12.73
C PHE A 353 -9.27 10.05 -13.71
N GLY A 354 -9.71 11.31 -13.74
CA GLY A 354 -10.79 11.78 -14.62
C GLY A 354 -12.21 11.43 -14.16
N GLU A 355 -12.37 10.88 -12.95
CA GLU A 355 -13.68 10.51 -12.39
C GLU A 355 -14.56 11.73 -12.07
N VAL A 356 -15.88 11.54 -12.12
CA VAL A 356 -16.86 12.61 -11.86
C VAL A 356 -17.82 12.17 -10.76
N ASN A 357 -18.06 13.04 -9.79
CA ASN A 357 -19.05 12.79 -8.75
C ASN A 357 -20.47 12.83 -9.36
N GLU A 358 -21.33 11.89 -8.94
CA GLU A 358 -22.76 11.98 -9.22
C GLU A 358 -23.32 13.28 -8.62
N LYS A 359 -24.20 13.95 -9.39
CA LYS A 359 -24.75 15.27 -9.04
C LYS A 359 -25.82 15.21 -7.96
#